data_AF-A0A963XRL8-F1
#
_entry.id   AF-A0A963XRL8-F1
#
_cell.length_a   1.000
_cell.length_b   1.000
_cell.length_c   1.000
_cell.angle_alpha   90.00
_cell.angle_beta   90.00
_cell.angle_gamma   90.00
#
_symmetry.space_group_name_H-M   'P 1'
#
loop_
_entity.id
_entity.type
_entity.pdbx_description
1 polymer ?
#
loop_
_entity_poly.entity_id
_entity_poly.type
_entity_poly.pdbx_seq_one_letter_code
_entity_poly.pdbx_strand_id
1 'polypeptide(L)' 'MPRRGRIFGGIVLLLGIAVALVFAVGPREPLDLEPDFDAARLPADLDAYLATREATVGGIVPGAEKRIVWAG' A
#
# COMPACT_ATOMS: atom_id res chain seq x y z
N MET A 1 -25.30 -32.31 31.40
CA MET A 1 -24.40 -31.25 30.88
C MET A 1 -24.82 -29.91 31.49
N PRO A 2 -23.95 -29.22 32.25
CA PRO A 2 -24.33 -27.98 32.91
C PRO A 2 -24.62 -26.91 31.85
N ARG A 3 -25.83 -26.33 31.87
CA ARG A 3 -26.34 -25.35 30.90
C ARG A 3 -25.36 -24.20 30.57
N ARG A 4 -24.46 -23.88 31.51
CA ARG A 4 -23.42 -22.85 31.40
C ARG A 4 -22.39 -23.12 30.29
N GLY A 5 -21.99 -24.38 30.07
CA GLY A 5 -21.01 -24.71 29.02
C GLY A 5 -21.56 -24.53 27.61
N ARG A 6 -22.86 -24.78 27.43
CA ARG A 6 -23.53 -24.61 26.13
C ARG A 6 -23.77 -23.13 25.77
N ILE A 7 -24.01 -22.29 26.78
CA ILE A 7 -24.12 -20.84 26.62
C ILE A 7 -22.77 -20.24 26.21
N PHE A 8 -21.69 -20.60 26.91
CA PHE A 8 -20.35 -20.12 26.59
C PHE A 8 -19.91 -20.51 25.16
N GLY A 9 -20.10 -21.78 24.78
CA GLY A 9 -19.81 -22.23 23.42
C GLY A 9 -20.63 -21.49 22.35
N GLY A 10 -21.91 -21.20 22.64
CA GLY A 10 -22.75 -20.40 21.74
C GLY A 10 -22.26 -18.97 21.57
N ILE A 11 -21.80 -18.32 22.65
CA ILE A 11 -21.24 -16.95 22.60
C ILE A 11 -19.96 -16.92 21.76
N VAL A 12 -19.04 -17.86 21.97
CA VAL A 12 -17.80 -17.94 21.20
C VAL A 12 -18.08 -18.16 19.71
N LEU A 13 -19.04 -19.03 19.38
CA LEU A 13 -19.45 -19.27 17.99
C LEU A 13 -20.05 -18.00 17.36
N LEU A 14 -20.92 -17.31 18.07
CA LEU A 14 -21.54 -16.06 17.60
C LEU A 14 -20.48 -14.98 17.32
N LEU A 15 -19.50 -14.83 18.22
CA LEU A 15 -18.39 -13.89 18.03
C LEU A 15 -17.53 -14.27 16.83
N GLY A 16 -17.22 -15.56 16.65
CA GLY A 16 -16.48 -16.03 15.47
C GLY A 16 -17.21 -15.73 14.16
N ILE A 17 -18.52 -15.95 14.12
CA ILE A 17 -19.36 -15.62 12.95
C ILE A 17 -19.36 -14.12 12.70
N ALA A 18 -19.48 -13.29 13.74
CA ALA A 18 -19.45 -11.84 13.61
C ALA A 18 -18.12 -11.34 13.03
N VAL A 19 -16.98 -11.86 13.51
CA VAL A 19 -15.65 -11.52 12.97
C VAL A 19 -15.52 -11.95 11.51
N ALA A 20 -15.96 -13.16 11.17
CA ALA A 20 -15.91 -13.66 9.80
C ALA A 20 -16.74 -12.78 8.84
N LEU A 21 -17.92 -12.32 9.27
CA LEU A 21 -18.75 -11.40 8.49
C LEU A 21 -18.05 -10.05 8.28
N VAL A 22 -17.49 -9.45 9.34
CA VAL A 22 -16.74 -8.18 9.22
C VAL A 22 -15.54 -8.34 8.28
N PHE A 23 -14.85 -9.48 8.30
CA PHE A 23 -13.72 -9.71 7.39
C PHE A 23 -14.15 -9.92 5.93
N ALA A 24 -15.28 -10.61 5.71
CA ALA A 24 -15.76 -10.94 4.37
C ALA A 24 -16.36 -9.73 3.63
N VAL A 25 -17.17 -8.93 4.33
CA VAL A 25 -17.95 -7.82 3.75
C VAL A 25 -17.64 -6.46 4.35
N GLY A 26 -16.64 -6.38 5.22
CA GLY A 26 -16.17 -5.11 5.76
C GLY A 26 -15.75 -4.15 4.64
N PRO A 27 -15.98 -2.83 4.79
CA PRO A 27 -15.53 -1.84 3.83
C PRO A 27 -14.04 -2.03 3.55
N ARG A 28 -13.69 -2.17 2.28
CA ARG A 28 -12.30 -2.16 1.81
C ARG A 28 -12.02 -0.80 1.23
N GLU A 29 -10.83 -0.28 1.51
CA GLU A 29 -10.35 0.92 0.82
C GLU A 29 -10.22 0.60 -0.67
N PRO A 30 -10.89 1.37 -1.56
CA PRO A 30 -10.72 1.18 -2.99
C PRO A 30 -9.29 1.55 -3.36
N LEU A 31 -8.49 0.55 -3.68
CA LEU A 31 -7.17 0.79 -4.25
C LEU A 31 -7.36 1.14 -5.72
N ASP A 32 -6.80 2.28 -6.12
CA ASP A 32 -6.67 2.60 -7.54
C ASP A 32 -5.54 1.73 -8.09
N LEU A 33 -5.93 0.60 -8.69
CA LEU A 33 -4.98 -0.39 -9.22
C LEU A 33 -4.43 0.01 -10.59
N GLU A 34 -5.01 1.06 -11.20
CA GLU A 34 -4.56 1.63 -12.47
C GLU A 34 -3.96 3.01 -12.21
N PRO A 35 -2.64 3.11 -11.98
CA PRO A 35 -2.03 4.42 -11.76
C PRO A 35 -2.21 5.31 -13.00
N ASP A 36 -2.82 6.49 -12.84
CA ASP A 36 -2.89 7.52 -13.88
C ASP A 36 -1.48 7.99 -14.24
N PHE A 37 -0.96 7.46 -15.35
CA PHE A 37 0.34 7.85 -15.89
C PHE A 37 0.16 8.72 -17.13
N ASP A 38 0.52 9.99 -16.99
CA ASP A 38 0.54 10.97 -18.06
C ASP A 38 1.98 11.39 -18.35
N ALA A 39 2.54 10.85 -19.44
CA ALA A 39 3.91 11.12 -19.85
C ALA A 39 4.14 12.61 -20.19
N ALA A 40 3.09 13.35 -20.56
CA ALA A 40 3.23 14.78 -20.89
C ALA A 40 3.52 15.65 -19.66
N ARG A 41 3.30 15.14 -18.45
CA ARG A 41 3.68 15.82 -17.19
C ARG A 41 5.17 15.70 -16.88
N LEU A 42 5.87 14.78 -17.55
CA LEU A 42 7.30 14.63 -17.36
C LEU A 42 8.06 15.74 -18.11
N PRO A 43 9.10 16.32 -17.49
CA PRO A 43 9.95 17.26 -18.19
C PRO A 43 10.68 16.55 -19.34
N ALA A 44 10.96 17.30 -20.41
CA ALA A 44 11.68 16.79 -21.58
C ALA A 44 13.09 16.29 -21.23
N ASP A 45 13.71 16.87 -20.21
CA ASP A 45 15.03 16.49 -19.71
C ASP A 45 14.90 15.89 -18.30
N LEU A 46 14.84 14.55 -18.26
CA LEU A 46 14.72 13.80 -17.02
C LEU A 46 16.03 13.81 -16.22
N ASP A 47 17.19 13.90 -16.87
CA ASP A 47 18.48 13.93 -16.19
C ASP A 47 18.67 15.25 -15.45
N ALA A 48 18.34 16.38 -16.09
CA ALA A 48 18.32 17.69 -15.44
C ALA A 48 17.30 17.76 -14.30
N TYR A 49 16.14 17.13 -14.46
CA TYR A 49 15.15 17.00 -13.38
C TYR A 49 15.73 16.26 -12.18
N LEU A 50 16.37 15.11 -12.38
CA LEU A 50 17.00 14.35 -11.30
C LEU A 50 18.08 15.18 -10.60
N ALA A 51 19.00 15.79 -11.35
CA ALA A 51 20.06 16.64 -10.79
C ALA A 51 19.51 17.80 -9.96
N THR A 52 18.46 18.48 -10.45
CA THR A 52 17.80 19.58 -9.73
C THR A 52 17.18 19.11 -8.42
N ARG A 53 16.55 17.93 -8.42
CA ARG A 53 15.92 17.35 -7.22
C ARG A 53 16.94 16.79 -6.23
N GLU A 54 18.16 16.50 -6.66
CA GLU A 54 19.25 16.02 -5.81
C GLU A 54 20.12 17.14 -5.26
N ALA A 55 20.20 18.28 -5.95
CA ALA A 55 20.93 19.45 -5.46
C ALA A 55 20.46 19.93 -4.07
N THR A 56 19.21 19.63 -3.68
CA THR A 56 18.68 19.94 -2.35
C THR A 56 19.16 18.97 -1.25
N VAL A 57 19.79 17.84 -1.62
CA VAL A 57 20.27 16.80 -0.72
C VAL A 57 21.79 16.79 -0.74
N GLY A 58 22.42 17.13 0.38
CA GLY A 58 23.88 17.08 0.51
C GLY A 58 24.41 15.66 0.74
N GLY A 59 25.70 15.44 0.47
CA GLY A 59 26.41 14.22 0.85
C GLY A 59 26.11 12.98 0.00
N ILE A 60 25.55 13.15 -1.20
CA ILE A 60 25.40 12.05 -2.16
C ILE A 60 26.81 11.59 -2.60
N VAL A 61 27.08 10.30 -2.46
CA VAL A 61 28.33 9.67 -2.89
C VAL A 61 28.17 9.08 -4.29
N PRO A 62 29.27 8.93 -5.06
CA PRO A 62 29.22 8.34 -6.39
C PRO A 62 28.53 6.97 -6.40
N GLY A 63 27.55 6.79 -7.28
CA GLY A 63 26.76 5.57 -7.42
C GLY A 63 25.50 5.51 -6.55
N ALA A 64 25.28 6.50 -5.68
CA ALA A 64 24.06 6.63 -4.87
C ALA A 64 23.06 7.65 -5.45
N GLU A 65 23.33 8.20 -6.63
CA GLU A 65 22.45 9.14 -7.33
C GLU A 65 21.17 8.44 -7.81
N LYS A 66 20.10 9.22 -7.94
CA LYS A 66 18.87 8.81 -8.61
C LYS A 66 19.20 8.47 -10.06
N ARG A 67 18.65 7.36 -10.52
CA ARG A 67 18.82 6.84 -11.88
C ARG A 67 17.53 6.23 -12.37
N ILE A 68 17.28 6.34 -13.67
CA ILE A 68 16.19 5.65 -14.35
C ILE A 68 16.78 4.43 -15.03
N VAL A 69 16.23 3.25 -14.72
CA VAL A 69 16.58 2.00 -15.41
C VAL A 69 15.43 1.68 -16.35
N TRP A 70 15.65 1.91 -17.64
CA TRP A 70 14.67 1.60 -18.66
C TRP A 70 14.56 0.09 -18.86
N ALA A 71 13.34 -0.43 -18.93
CA ALA A 71 13.11 -1.74 -19.50
C ALA A 71 13.38 -1.64 -21.01
N GLY A 72 14.34 -2.41 -21.51
CA GLY A 72 14.65 -2.49 -22.94
C GLY A 72 13.59 -3.24 -23.73
#